data_AF-W4RNJ2-F1
#
_entry.id   AF-W4RNJ2-F1
#
_cell.length_a   1.000
_cell.length_b   1.000
_cell.length_c   1.000
_cell.angle_alpha   90.00
_cell.angle_beta   90.00
_cell.angle_gamma   90.00
#
_symmetry.space_group_name_H-M   'P 1'
#
loop_
_entity.id
_entity.type
_entity.pdbx_description
1 polymer ?
#
loop_
_entity_poly.entity_id
_entity_poly.type
_entity_poly.pdbx_seq_one_letter_code
_entity_poly.pdbx_strand_id
1 'polypeptide(L)'
;MDDSYLAVLGGIFAPLFAHIGFGTWQASASLFTGFLAKEAIISTMNIIYFVPDEASLQGLLAAHYTPLAAYSFMAFILLYVPCLATVATIYKETASKRWTAFSITYALIIAYLLSLAIYQGGMLLGFS
;
A
#
# COMPACT_ATOMS: atom_id res chain seq x y z
N MET A 1 20.42 9.70 7.33
CA MET A 1 19.74 8.38 7.34
C MET A 1 18.99 8.20 6.03
N ASP A 2 19.65 8.59 4.92
CA ASP A 2 19.01 9.00 3.65
C ASP A 2 19.56 8.19 2.46
N ASP A 3 20.16 7.02 2.72
CA ASP A 3 20.87 6.22 1.70
C ASP A 3 20.24 4.84 1.45
N SER A 4 19.08 4.55 2.04
CA SER A 4 18.36 3.32 1.74
C SER A 4 17.60 3.47 0.42
N TYR A 5 17.90 2.62 -0.57
CA TYR A 5 17.20 2.58 -1.86
C TYR A 5 15.66 2.53 -1.70
N LEU A 6 15.18 1.88 -0.63
CA LEU A 6 13.76 1.81 -0.27
C LEU A 6 13.19 3.16 0.20
N ALA A 7 13.98 4.00 0.86
CA ALA A 7 13.57 5.34 1.29
C ALA A 7 13.55 6.32 0.11
N VAL A 8 14.50 6.22 -0.82
CA VAL A 8 14.51 7.03 -2.05
C VAL A 8 13.33 6.67 -2.96
N LEU A 9 13.10 5.37 -3.20
CA LEU A 9 11.96 4.90 -3.99
C LEU A 9 10.63 5.20 -3.29
N GLY A 10 10.54 4.93 -1.99
CA GLY A 10 9.35 5.24 -1.19
C GLY A 10 9.04 6.74 -1.15
N GLY A 11 10.05 7.61 -1.10
CA GLY A 11 9.90 9.06 -1.14
C GLY A 11 9.43 9.61 -2.49
N ILE A 12 9.79 8.95 -3.61
CA ILE A 12 9.30 9.31 -4.95
C ILE A 12 7.80 9.00 -5.08
N PHE A 13 7.34 7.90 -4.49
CA PHE A 13 5.92 7.53 -4.52
C PHE A 13 5.09 8.14 -3.38
N ALA A 14 5.72 8.58 -2.29
CA ALA A 14 5.08 9.25 -1.16
C ALA A 14 4.13 10.41 -1.55
N PRO A 15 4.44 11.34 -2.47
CA PRO A 15 3.51 12.40 -2.87
C PRO A 15 2.25 11.88 -3.58
N LEU A 16 2.34 10.72 -4.24
CA LEU A 16 1.17 10.06 -4.83
C LEU A 16 0.26 9.51 -3.71
N PHE A 17 0.87 8.88 -2.69
CA PHE A 17 0.15 8.33 -1.55
C PHE A 17 -0.31 9.38 -0.53
N ALA A 18 0.24 10.59 -0.57
CA ALA A 18 -0.17 11.70 0.29
C ALA A 18 -1.63 12.11 0.06
N HIS A 19 -2.12 12.03 -1.18
CA HIS A 19 -3.50 12.37 -1.54
C HIS A 19 -4.53 11.33 -1.06
N ILE A 20 -4.07 10.15 -0.65
CA ILE A 20 -4.91 9.04 -0.17
C ILE A 20 -4.71 8.78 1.33
N GLY A 21 -3.95 9.63 2.03
CA GLY A 21 -3.85 9.65 3.49
C GLY A 21 -2.68 8.87 4.09
N PHE A 22 -1.92 8.12 3.29
CA PHE A 22 -0.79 7.30 3.75
C PHE A 22 0.50 7.59 2.97
N GLY A 23 0.80 8.88 2.79
CA GLY A 23 1.99 9.41 2.10
C GLY A 23 3.31 9.22 2.84
N THR A 24 3.49 8.10 3.55
CA THR A 24 4.73 7.76 4.24
C THR A 24 5.59 6.86 3.35
N TRP A 25 6.91 7.03 3.44
CA TRP A 25 7.84 6.16 2.69
C TRP A 25 7.76 4.71 3.21
N GLN A 26 7.44 4.53 4.50
CA GLN A 26 7.23 3.24 5.14
C GLN A 26 6.06 2.47 4.49
N ALA A 27 4.89 3.10 4.35
CA ALA A 27 3.72 2.48 3.71
C ALA A 27 4.01 2.12 2.26
N SER A 28 4.67 3.02 1.52
CA SER A 28 5.07 2.75 0.13
C SER A 28 6.02 1.56 0.03
N ALA A 29 7.00 1.46 0.94
CA ALA A 29 7.97 0.37 0.98
C ALA A 29 7.31 -0.99 1.31
N SER A 30 6.35 -1.03 2.25
CA SER A 30 5.68 -2.27 2.65
C SER A 30 4.70 -2.80 1.59
N LEU A 31 4.19 -1.94 0.71
CA LEU A 31 3.38 -2.37 -0.42
C LEU A 31 4.16 -3.25 -1.40
N PHE A 32 5.46 -2.98 -1.61
CA PHE A 32 6.30 -3.82 -2.49
C PHE A 32 6.43 -5.25 -1.96
N THR A 33 6.61 -5.42 -0.65
CA THR A 33 6.61 -6.75 -0.01
C THR A 33 5.21 -7.37 -0.01
N GLY A 34 4.17 -6.54 0.07
CA GLY A 34 2.77 -6.96 -0.02
C GLY A 34 2.37 -7.58 -1.36
N PHE A 35 3.09 -7.25 -2.43
CA PHE A 35 2.89 -7.87 -3.75
C PHE A 35 3.19 -9.38 -3.74
N LEU A 36 4.18 -9.79 -2.94
CA LEU A 36 4.56 -11.18 -2.77
C LEU A 36 3.50 -11.94 -1.96
N ALA A 37 3.15 -11.39 -0.79
CA ALA A 37 2.12 -11.91 0.10
C ALA A 37 1.49 -10.77 0.91
N LYS A 38 0.16 -10.73 1.02
CA LYS A 38 -0.53 -9.62 1.71
C LYS A 38 -0.18 -9.52 3.19
N GLU A 39 0.11 -10.64 3.84
CA GLU A 39 0.52 -10.67 5.26
C GLU A 39 1.95 -10.14 5.47
N ALA A 40 2.80 -10.20 4.43
CA ALA A 40 4.18 -9.72 4.50
C ALA A 40 4.26 -8.20 4.71
N ILE A 41 3.17 -7.46 4.48
CA ILE A 41 3.08 -6.02 4.76
C ILE A 41 3.27 -5.77 6.27
N ILE A 42 2.62 -6.56 7.12
CA ILE A 42 2.69 -6.39 8.58
C ILE A 42 4.09 -6.74 9.09
N SER A 43 4.66 -7.85 8.59
CA SER A 43 6.04 -8.25 8.89
C SER A 43 7.05 -7.17 8.49
N THR A 44 6.85 -6.54 7.33
CA THR A 44 7.72 -5.46 6.85
C THR A 44 7.55 -4.19 7.68
N MET A 45 6.32 -3.87 8.11
CA MET A 45 6.08 -2.76 9.04
C MET A 45 6.74 -2.98 10.40
N ASN A 46 6.68 -4.20 10.93
CA ASN A 46 7.32 -4.59 12.19
C ASN A 46 8.86 -4.34 12.13
N ILE A 47 9.51 -4.71 11.01
CA ILE A 47 10.93 -4.45 10.77
C ILE A 47 11.22 -2.95 10.61
N ILE A 48 10.42 -2.22 9.83
CA ILE A 48 10.65 -0.79 9.54
C ILE A 48 10.49 0.08 10.80
N TYR A 49 9.49 -0.22 11.63
CA TYR A 49 9.23 0.52 12.87
C TYR A 49 10.08 0.01 14.06
N PHE A 50 10.95 -0.99 13.86
CA PHE A 50 11.79 -1.58 14.91
C PHE A 50 10.98 -2.08 16.13
N VAL A 51 9.86 -2.76 15.86
CA VAL A 51 8.94 -3.22 16.91
C VAL A 51 8.89 -4.74 16.95
N PRO A 52 9.19 -5.43 18.06
CA PRO A 52 9.21 -6.90 18.08
C PRO A 52 7.82 -7.56 18.05
N ASP A 53 6.77 -6.88 18.53
CA ASP A 53 5.42 -7.46 18.70
C ASP A 53 4.35 -6.72 17.89
N GLU A 54 3.33 -7.44 17.43
CA GLU A 54 2.19 -6.86 16.69
C GLU A 54 1.36 -5.89 17.54
N ALA A 55 1.25 -6.15 18.85
CA ALA A 55 0.49 -5.29 19.76
C ALA A 55 1.12 -3.91 19.94
N SER A 56 2.45 -3.83 19.99
CA SER A 56 3.17 -2.55 20.06
C SER A 56 3.18 -1.84 18.70
N LEU A 57 3.13 -2.59 17.59
CA LEU A 57 2.94 -2.01 16.26
C LEU A 57 1.57 -1.33 16.13
N GLN A 58 0.50 -1.94 16.64
CA GLN A 58 -0.83 -1.33 16.66
C GLN A 58 -0.85 -0.03 17.47
N GLY A 59 -0.20 0.00 18.63
CA GLY A 59 -0.11 1.22 19.46
C GLY A 59 0.65 2.36 18.77
N LEU A 60 1.76 2.05 18.08
CA LEU A 60 2.54 3.04 17.32
C LEU A 60 1.79 3.52 16.07
N LEU A 61 1.14 2.61 15.33
CA LEU A 61 0.34 2.98 14.17
C LEU A 61 -0.86 3.83 14.58
N ALA A 62 -1.50 3.55 15.71
CA ALA A 62 -2.59 4.39 16.24
C ALA A 62 -2.13 5.81 16.64
N ALA A 63 -0.84 5.98 16.99
CA ALA A 63 -0.26 7.28 17.29
C ALA A 63 0.18 8.05 16.02
N HIS A 64 0.51 7.34 14.94
CA HIS A 64 1.07 7.92 13.72
C HIS A 64 0.09 8.01 12.53
N TYR A 65 -0.96 7.19 12.51
CA TYR A 65 -1.98 7.18 11.46
C TYR A 65 -3.33 7.58 12.03
N THR A 66 -4.04 8.44 11.31
CA THR A 66 -5.45 8.70 11.62
C THR A 66 -6.30 7.49 11.21
N PRO A 67 -7.44 7.23 11.88
CA PRO A 67 -8.31 6.11 11.52
C PRO A 67 -8.72 6.17 10.04
N LEU A 68 -8.89 7.35 9.47
CA LEU A 68 -9.22 7.52 8.06
C LEU A 68 -8.07 7.10 7.12
N ALA A 69 -6.83 7.42 7.49
CA ALA A 69 -5.65 6.94 6.78
C ALA A 69 -5.48 5.41 6.87
N ALA A 70 -5.83 4.81 8.01
CA ALA A 70 -5.80 3.36 8.18
C ALA A 70 -6.84 2.64 7.28
N TYR A 71 -8.07 3.17 7.20
CA TYR A 71 -9.11 2.60 6.33
C TYR A 71 -8.76 2.67 4.85
N SER A 72 -8.25 3.81 4.40
CA SER A 72 -7.83 4.02 3.02
C SER A 72 -6.63 3.13 2.64
N PHE A 73 -5.67 2.93 3.56
CA PHE A 73 -4.56 1.99 3.40
C PHE A 73 -5.03 0.53 3.32
N MET A 74 -5.94 0.12 4.20
CA MET A 74 -6.50 -1.24 4.19
C MET A 74 -7.29 -1.50 2.90
N ALA A 75 -8.12 -0.56 2.46
CA ALA A 75 -8.83 -0.66 1.19
C ALA A 75 -7.86 -0.77 0.01
N PHE A 76 -6.78 0.02 0.01
CA PHE A 76 -5.76 -0.06 -1.02
C PHE A 76 -5.08 -1.44 -1.05
N ILE A 77 -4.63 -1.95 0.09
CA ILE A 77 -4.01 -3.30 0.17
C ILE A 77 -4.95 -4.38 -0.34
N LEU A 78 -6.26 -4.25 -0.10
CA LEU A 78 -7.24 -5.21 -0.57
C LEU A 78 -7.41 -5.19 -2.10
N LEU A 79 -7.31 -4.02 -2.74
CA LEU A 79 -7.61 -3.84 -4.16
C LEU A 79 -6.41 -3.69 -5.12
N TYR A 80 -5.24 -3.22 -4.66
CA TYR A 80 -4.22 -2.64 -5.57
C TYR A 80 -3.65 -3.62 -6.60
N VAL A 81 -3.14 -4.78 -6.19
CA VAL A 81 -2.57 -5.77 -7.10
C VAL A 81 -2.94 -7.17 -6.63
N PRO A 82 -3.47 -8.03 -7.54
CA PRO A 82 -3.64 -9.45 -7.25
C PRO A 82 -2.25 -10.09 -7.06
N CYS A 83 -2.10 -10.93 -6.05
CA CYS A 83 -0.80 -11.46 -5.62
C CYS A 83 0.04 -12.05 -6.77
N LEU A 84 1.35 -12.15 -6.58
CA LEU A 84 2.28 -12.65 -7.61
C LEU A 84 1.84 -13.98 -8.24
N ALA A 85 1.19 -14.85 -7.46
CA ALA A 85 0.60 -16.09 -7.94
C ALA A 85 -0.50 -15.88 -9.00
N THR A 86 -1.42 -14.94 -8.79
CA THR A 86 -2.50 -14.65 -9.76
C THR A 86 -1.95 -13.99 -11.01
N VAL A 87 -0.99 -13.07 -10.86
CA VAL A 87 -0.29 -12.46 -12.01
C VAL A 87 0.47 -13.50 -12.82
N ALA A 88 1.15 -14.44 -12.17
CA ALA A 88 1.88 -15.53 -12.83
C ALA A 88 0.94 -16.43 -13.65
N THR A 89 -0.25 -16.74 -13.12
CA THR A 89 -1.28 -17.49 -13.85
C THR A 89 -1.81 -16.71 -15.06
N ILE A 90 -2.15 -15.43 -14.90
CA ILE A 90 -2.61 -14.58 -16.02
C ILE A 90 -1.55 -14.50 -17.12
N TYR A 91 -0.28 -14.36 -16.75
CA TYR A 91 0.83 -14.32 -17.69
C TYR A 91 0.98 -15.64 -18.46
N LYS A 92 0.84 -16.78 -17.76
CA LYS A 92 0.87 -18.11 -18.38
C LYS A 92 -0.26 -18.33 -19.39
N GLU A 93 -1.47 -17.91 -19.05
CA GLU A 93 -2.66 -18.11 -19.90
C GLU A 93 -2.73 -17.11 -21.06
N THR A 94 -2.31 -15.87 -20.85
CA THR A 94 -2.42 -14.82 -21.88
C THR A 94 -1.20 -14.80 -22.81
N ALA A 95 -0.08 -15.42 -22.41
CA ALA A 95 1.21 -15.44 -23.10
C ALA A 95 1.74 -14.07 -23.58
N SER A 96 1.16 -12.96 -23.10
CA SER A 96 1.44 -11.60 -23.54
C SER A 96 1.68 -10.67 -22.37
N LYS A 97 2.93 -10.18 -22.26
CA LYS A 97 3.37 -9.24 -21.21
C LYS A 97 2.55 -7.94 -21.20
N ARG A 98 2.09 -7.47 -22.38
CA ARG A 98 1.30 -6.24 -22.50
C ARG A 98 -0.06 -6.38 -21.85
N TRP A 99 -0.72 -7.52 -22.01
CA TRP A 99 -2.02 -7.77 -21.40
C TRP A 99 -1.94 -7.96 -19.89
N THR A 100 -0.93 -8.68 -19.40
CA THR A 100 -0.70 -8.80 -17.95
C THR A 100 -0.43 -7.45 -17.31
N ALA A 101 0.42 -6.61 -17.93
CA ALA A 101 0.69 -5.26 -17.44
C ALA A 101 -0.57 -4.38 -17.47
N PHE A 102 -1.43 -4.53 -18.48
CA PHE A 102 -2.71 -3.82 -18.56
C PHE A 102 -3.64 -4.19 -17.40
N SER A 103 -3.81 -5.48 -17.09
CA SER A 103 -4.64 -5.94 -15.96
C SER A 103 -4.13 -5.42 -14.60
N ILE A 104 -2.81 -5.44 -14.38
CA ILE A 104 -2.20 -4.92 -13.15
C ILE A 104 -2.43 -3.41 -13.03
N THR A 105 -2.17 -2.68 -14.11
CA THR A 105 -2.29 -1.22 -14.12
C THR A 105 -3.74 -0.79 -13.91
N TYR A 106 -4.68 -1.49 -14.54
CA TYR A 106 -6.12 -1.25 -14.35
C TYR A 106 -6.56 -1.46 -12.90
N ALA A 107 -6.12 -2.54 -12.25
CA ALA A 107 -6.40 -2.79 -10.84
C ALA A 107 -5.82 -1.71 -9.92
N LEU A 108 -4.57 -1.31 -10.17
CA LEU A 108 -3.89 -0.23 -9.46
C LEU A 108 -4.65 1.10 -9.55
N ILE A 109 -5.09 1.46 -10.75
CA ILE A 109 -5.85 2.70 -10.99
C ILE A 109 -7.17 2.66 -10.20
N ILE A 110 -7.91 1.56 -10.28
CA ILE A 110 -9.17 1.41 -9.53
C ILE A 110 -8.93 1.51 -8.02
N ALA A 111 -7.93 0.80 -7.50
CA ALA A 111 -7.61 0.83 -6.08
C ALA A 111 -7.22 2.23 -5.61
N TYR A 112 -6.44 2.95 -6.40
CA TYR A 112 -6.05 4.33 -6.12
C TYR A 112 -7.28 5.25 -6.09
N LEU A 113 -8.15 5.18 -7.09
CA LEU A 113 -9.39 5.99 -7.14
C LEU A 113 -10.33 5.69 -5.97
N LEU A 114 -10.47 4.41 -5.60
CA LEU A 114 -11.32 4.01 -4.48
C LEU A 114 -10.76 4.50 -3.15
N SER A 115 -9.45 4.36 -2.95
CA SER A 115 -8.75 4.85 -1.75
C SER A 115 -8.84 6.37 -1.64
N LEU A 116 -8.72 7.08 -2.77
CA LEU A 116 -8.92 8.53 -2.85
C LEU A 116 -10.36 8.92 -2.52
N ALA A 117 -11.35 8.21 -3.05
CA ALA A 117 -12.75 8.44 -2.71
C ALA A 117 -13.02 8.23 -1.21
N ILE A 118 -12.41 7.21 -0.58
CA ILE A 118 -12.54 6.96 0.86
C ILE A 118 -11.89 8.08 1.68
N TYR A 119 -10.66 8.48 1.34
CA TYR A 119 -9.94 9.51 2.09
C TYR A 119 -10.58 10.88 1.91
N GLN A 120 -10.85 11.29 0.67
CA GLN A 120 -11.47 12.58 0.39
C GLN A 120 -12.93 12.63 0.86
N GLY A 121 -13.66 11.51 0.74
CA GLY A 121 -15.03 11.37 1.24
C GLY A 121 -15.11 11.40 2.77
N GLY A 122 -14.17 10.75 3.46
CA GLY A 122 -14.08 10.82 4.91
C GLY A 122 -13.71 12.21 5.42
N MET A 123 -12.80 12.90 4.74
CA MET A 123 -12.48 14.30 5.03
C MET A 123 -13.69 15.22 4.82
N LEU A 124 -14.47 15.02 3.74
CA LEU A 124 -15.70 15.77 3.47
C LEU A 124 -16.80 15.51 4.51
N LEU A 125 -16.84 14.32 5.09
CA LEU A 125 -17.73 13.95 6.19
C LEU A 125 -17.24 14.45 7.57
N GLY A 126 -16.10 15.12 7.62
CA GLY A 126 -15.54 15.72 8.84
C GLY A 126 -14.81 14.73 9.75
N PHE A 127 -14.47 13.53 9.27
CA PHE A 127 -13.60 12.60 9.99
C PHE A 127 -12.13 12.98 9.73
N SER A 128 -11.39 13.33 10.80
CA SER A 128 -9.95 13.61 10.79
C SER A 128 -9.15 12.44 11.33
#